data_AF-A0A820HJA4-F1
#
_entry.id   AF-A0A820HJA4-F1
#
_cell.length_a   1.000
_cell.length_b   1.000
_cell.length_c   1.000
_cell.angle_alpha   90.00
_cell.angle_beta   90.00
_cell.angle_gamma   90.00
#
_symmetry.space_group_name_H-M   'P 1'
#
loop_
_entity.id
_entity.type
_entity.pdbx_description
1 polymer ?
#
loop_
_entity_poly.entity_id
_entity_poly.type
_entity_poly.pdbx_seq_one_letter_code
_entity_poly.pdbx_strand_id
1 'polypeptide(L)' 'EQMKKAGFIDTYQHGETPTFNGFRLTGYGPKIDFIWISLNSVYRVEGETKVDDYHDKDGFFPSDHFPVYTDLIYTE' A
#
# COMPACT_ATOMS: atom_id res chain seq x y z
N GLU A 1 15.15 -3.48 1.36
CA GLU A 1 16.52 -3.48 0.79
C GLU A 1 16.74 -4.37 -0.44
N GLN A 2 16.36 -5.65 -0.45
CA GLN A 2 16.57 -6.50 -1.64
C GLN A 2 15.83 -5.97 -2.89
N MET A 3 14.56 -5.58 -2.75
CA MET A 3 13.76 -5.00 -3.84
C MET A 3 14.39 -3.73 -4.42
N LYS A 4 14.86 -2.83 -3.56
CA LYS A 4 15.57 -1.60 -3.97
C LYS A 4 16.84 -1.93 -4.77
N LYS A 5 17.64 -2.89 -4.28
CA LYS A 5 18.85 -3.36 -5.00
C LYS A 5 18.53 -4.02 -6.34
N ALA A 6 17.37 -4.66 -6.46
CA ALA A 6 16.86 -5.25 -7.69
C ALA A 6 16.24 -4.23 -8.66
N GLY A 7 16.32 -2.93 -8.34
CA GLY A 7 15.82 -1.86 -9.20
C GLY A 7 14.31 -1.64 -9.10
N PHE A 8 13.70 -1.91 -7.95
CA PHE A 8 12.29 -1.60 -7.68
C PHE A 8 12.15 -0.43 -6.71
N ILE A 9 11.12 0.39 -6.94
CA ILE A 9 10.67 1.44 -6.03
C ILE A 9 9.43 0.95 -5.28
N ASP A 10 9.43 1.06 -3.95
CA ASP A 10 8.19 0.99 -3.16
C ASP A 10 7.38 2.25 -3.46
N THR A 11 6.22 2.07 -4.10
CA THR A 11 5.31 3.18 -4.46
C THR A 11 4.72 3.84 -3.21
N TYR A 12 4.80 3.17 -2.06
CA TYR A 12 4.22 3.60 -0.82
C TYR A 12 5.24 4.26 0.12
N GLN A 13 6.24 4.95 -0.42
CA GLN A 13 7.34 5.55 0.35
C GLN A 13 6.97 6.77 1.20
N HIS A 14 5.85 7.42 0.91
CA HIS A 14 5.45 8.68 1.57
C HIS A 14 4.37 8.52 2.65
N GLY A 15 3.84 7.31 2.84
CA GLY A 15 2.81 7.03 3.84
C GLY A 15 3.27 6.02 4.89
N GLU A 16 3.12 6.37 6.16
CA GLU A 16 3.17 5.42 7.28
C GLU A 16 1.79 4.81 7.57
N THR A 17 0.78 5.04 6.72
CA THR A 17 -0.58 4.56 6.97
C THR A 17 -0.56 3.03 7.07
N PRO A 18 -1.07 2.45 8.17
CA PRO A 18 -1.07 1.01 8.33
C PRO A 18 -1.90 0.31 7.27
N THR A 19 -1.49 -0.89 6.90
CA THR A 19 -2.23 -1.74 5.95
C THR A 19 -2.86 -2.94 6.66
N PHE A 20 -2.73 -2.99 7.98
CA PHE A 20 -3.17 -4.11 8.80
C PHE A 20 -3.78 -3.62 10.10
N ASN A 21 -4.85 -4.28 10.54
CA ASN A 21 -5.48 -4.11 11.85
C ASN A 21 -5.93 -5.47 12.37
N GLY A 22 -5.17 -6.03 13.31
CA GLY A 22 -5.43 -7.38 13.80
C GLY A 22 -6.69 -7.47 14.67
N PHE A 23 -7.53 -8.48 14.44
CA PHE A 23 -8.81 -8.64 15.15
C PHE A 23 -8.74 -8.69 16.69
N ARG A 24 -7.56 -8.96 17.27
CA ARG A 24 -7.38 -9.12 18.72
C ARG A 24 -6.87 -7.86 19.43
N LEU A 25 -6.30 -6.91 18.69
CA LEU A 25 -5.70 -5.71 19.25
C LEU A 25 -6.39 -4.51 18.61
N THR A 26 -7.05 -3.69 19.41
CA THR A 26 -7.66 -2.45 18.92
C THR A 26 -6.57 -1.43 18.56
N GLY A 27 -6.45 -1.08 17.29
CA GLY A 27 -5.60 0.01 16.81
C GLY A 27 -4.91 -0.35 15.50
N TYR A 28 -4.72 0.66 14.63
CA TYR A 28 -3.99 0.50 13.37
C TYR A 28 -2.60 -0.14 13.61
N GLY A 29 -2.34 -1.26 12.95
CA GLY A 29 -1.15 -2.09 13.11
C GLY A 29 0.02 -1.66 12.21
N PRO A 30 0.87 -2.58 11.75
CA PRO A 30 1.98 -2.24 10.86
C PRO A 30 1.55 -2.05 9.40
N LYS A 31 2.39 -1.38 8.62
CA LYS A 31 2.41 -1.45 7.16
C LYS A 31 3.15 -2.73 6.74
N ILE A 32 2.43 -3.69 6.19
CA ILE A 32 3.00 -4.99 5.75
C ILE A 32 2.62 -5.36 4.31
N ASP A 33 1.76 -4.57 3.66
CA ASP A 33 1.37 -4.71 2.27
C ASP A 33 2.05 -3.63 1.42
N PHE A 34 2.53 -4.01 0.23
CA PHE A 34 3.38 -3.15 -0.60
C PHE A 34 3.06 -3.31 -2.08
N ILE A 35 3.18 -2.22 -2.83
CA ILE A 35 3.21 -2.23 -4.31
C ILE A 35 4.58 -1.74 -4.75
N TRP A 36 5.30 -2.60 -5.47
CA TRP A 36 6.63 -2.31 -6.01
C TRP A 36 6.57 -2.17 -7.52
N ILE A 37 7.19 -1.11 -8.04
CA ILE A 37 7.32 -0.90 -9.49
C ILE A 37 8.79 -0.93 -9.90
N SER A 38 9.09 -1.60 -11.03
CA SER A 38 10.44 -1.60 -11.59
C SER A 38 10.82 -0.22 -12.10
N LEU A 39 12.07 0.20 -11.86
CA LEU A 39 12.64 1.43 -12.43
C LEU A 39 12.59 1.43 -13.96
N ASN A 40 12.66 0.25 -14.58
CA ASN A 40 12.61 0.05 -16.02
C ASN A 40 11.18 -0.19 -16.55
N SER A 41 10.16 0.02 -15.72
CA SER A 41 8.76 -0.07 -16.14
C SER A 41 8.41 1.03 -17.15
N VAL A 42 7.59 0.68 -18.14
CA VAL A 42 6.91 1.63 -19.04
C VAL A 42 5.73 2.34 -18.36
N TYR A 43 5.47 2.01 -17.09
CA TYR A 43 4.49 2.68 -16.25
C TYR A 43 5.18 3.46 -15.14
N ARG A 44 4.57 4.59 -14.77
CA ARG A 44 4.93 5.38 -13.59
C ARG A 44 3.71 5.51 -12.69
N VAL A 45 3.95 5.74 -11.40
CA VAL A 45 2.89 6.05 -10.44
C VAL A 45 2.35 7.44 -10.76
N GLU A 46 1.02 7.54 -10.86
CA GLU A 46 0.30 8.79 -10.94
C GLU A 46 -0.14 9.18 -9.51
N GLY A 47 0.53 10.19 -8.94
CA GLY A 47 0.23 10.66 -7.59
C GLY A 47 0.81 9.76 -6.49
N GLU A 48 -0.03 9.43 -5.50
CA GLU A 48 0.37 8.68 -4.29
C GLU A 48 -0.37 7.34 -4.19
N THR A 49 0.30 6.33 -3.63
CA THR A 49 -0.32 5.06 -3.25
C THR A 49 -1.28 5.26 -2.07
N LYS A 50 -2.48 4.69 -2.19
CA LYS A 50 -3.59 4.86 -1.27
C LYS A 50 -3.87 3.55 -0.51
N VAL A 51 -4.46 3.68 0.66
CA VAL A 51 -4.98 2.57 1.47
C VAL A 51 -6.48 2.77 1.63
N ASP A 52 -7.25 1.72 1.38
CA ASP A 52 -8.68 1.67 1.66
C ASP A 52 -8.90 1.02 3.04
N ASP A 53 -9.05 1.84 4.08
CA ASP A 53 -9.35 1.38 5.43
C ASP A 53 -10.86 1.29 5.71
N TYR A 54 -11.65 0.95 4.67
CA TYR A 54 -13.08 0.77 4.79
C TYR A 54 -13.47 -0.11 5.99
N HIS A 55 -14.36 0.45 6.80
CA HIS A 55 -15.07 -0.21 7.87
C HIS A 55 -16.55 0.15 7.78
N ASP A 56 -17.41 -0.73 8.29
CA ASP A 56 -18.83 -0.40 8.38
C ASP A 56 -19.09 0.70 9.43
N LYS A 57 -20.35 1.12 9.53
CA LYS A 57 -20.81 2.16 10.47
C LYS A 57 -20.54 1.82 11.94
N ASP A 58 -20.33 0.54 12.26
CA ASP A 58 -20.10 0.04 13.61
C ASP A 58 -18.59 -0.16 13.88
N GLY A 59 -17.73 0.21 12.92
CA GLY A 59 -16.28 0.12 13.01
C GLY A 59 -15.73 -1.27 12.73
N PHE A 60 -16.52 -2.18 12.16
CA PHE A 60 -16.06 -3.51 11.79
C PHE A 60 -15.30 -3.49 10.47
N PHE A 61 -14.10 -4.07 10.51
CA PHE A 61 -13.28 -4.31 9.32
C PHE A 61 -13.55 -5.74 8.81
N PRO A 62 -13.88 -5.92 7.52
CA PRO A 62 -14.14 -7.24 6.94
C PRO A 62 -12.89 -8.12 6.83
N SER A 63 -11.70 -7.51 6.88
CA SER A 63 -10.41 -8.19 6.88
C SER A 63 -9.47 -7.46 7.85
N ASP A 64 -8.49 -8.20 8.35
CA ASP A 64 -7.36 -7.66 9.09
C ASP A 64 -6.34 -6.95 8.19
N HIS A 65 -6.49 -7.04 6.85
CA HIS A 65 -5.71 -6.29 5.88
C HIS A 65 -6.56 -5.26 5.13
N PHE A 66 -5.96 -4.11 4.85
CA PHE A 66 -6.55 -3.02 4.07
C PHE A 66 -6.03 -3.07 2.63
N PRO A 67 -6.91 -3.00 1.62
CA PRO A 67 -6.49 -2.88 0.24
C PRO A 67 -5.53 -1.70 0.02
N VAL A 68 -4.43 -1.97 -0.69
CA VAL A 68 -3.46 -0.96 -1.12
C VAL A 68 -3.53 -0.86 -2.64
N TYR A 69 -3.59 0.35 -3.17
CA TYR A 69 -3.70 0.58 -4.61
C TYR A 69 -2.99 1.85 -5.03
N THR A 70 -2.56 1.89 -6.29
CA THR A 70 -1.85 3.03 -6.88
C THR A 70 -2.33 3.20 -8.31
N ASP A 71 -2.48 4.44 -8.74
CA ASP A 71 -2.85 4.76 -10.11
C ASP A 71 -1.56 4.78 -10.97
N LEU A 72 -1.64 4.24 -12.19
CA LEU A 72 -0.49 4.13 -13.08
C LEU A 72 -0.75 4.90 -14.37
N ILE A 73 0.25 5.67 -14.79
CA ILE A 73 0.30 6.32 -16.10
C ILE A 73 1.34 5.62 -16.99
N TYR A 74 1.00 5.44 -18.26
CA TYR A 74 1.93 4.93 -19.27
C TYR A 74 2.90 6.03 -19.71
N THR A 75 4.19 5.69 -19.79
CA THR A 75 5.26 6.58 -20.25
C THR A 75 6.07 5.89 -21.35
N GLU A 76 6.08 6.48 -22.54
CA GLU A 76 6.92 6.05 -23.68
C GLU A 76 8.39 6.47 -23.53
#